data_AF-A0A949E3B0-F1
#
_entry.id   AF-A0A949E3B0-F1
#
_cell.length_a   1.000
_cell.length_b   1.000
_cell.length_c   1.000
_cell.angle_alpha   90.00
_cell.angle_beta   90.00
_cell.angle_gamma   90.00
#
_symmetry.space_group_name_H-M   'P 1'
#
loop_
_entity.id
_entity.type
_entity.pdbx_description
1 polymer ?
#
loop_
_entity_poly.entity_id
_entity_poly.type
_entity_poly.pdbx_seq_one_letter_code
_entity_poly.pdbx_strand_id
1 'polypeptide(L)' 'GFGTFMAKSRHARGGVNPQRPTERIQIPEVTVAKFKTGKTLKDALKGK' A
#
# COMPACT_ATOMS: atom_id res chain seq x y z
N GLY A 1 17.08 0.08 13.51
CA GLY A 1 17.19 0.17 12.04
C GLY A 1 16.03 0.98 11.47
N PHE A 2 16.20 1.53 10.27
CA PHE A 2 15.25 2.44 9.61
C PHE A 2 13.90 1.79 9.27
N GLY A 3 13.93 0.61 8.64
CA GLY A 3 12.76 -0.17 8.26
C GLY A 3 13.10 -1.17 7.16
N THR A 4 12.10 -1.86 6.64
CA THR A 4 12.29 -2.95 5.67
C THR A 4 11.19 -2.92 4.61
N PHE A 5 11.56 -3.07 3.34
CA PHE A 5 10.62 -3.31 2.25
C PHE A 5 10.26 -4.80 2.17
N MET A 6 8.99 -5.08 1.90
CA MET A 6 8.47 -6.43 1.71
C MET A 6 7.50 -6.46 0.54
N ALA A 7 7.45 -7.59 -0.16
CA ALA A 7 6.43 -7.84 -1.16
C ALA A 7 5.10 -8.19 -0.47
N LYS A 8 3.99 -7.65 -0.97
CA LYS A 8 2.64 -8.01 -0.53
C LYS A 8 1.76 -8.27 -1.75
N SER A 9 1.09 -9.42 -1.77
CA SER A 9 0.06 -9.71 -2.76
C SER A 9 -1.22 -8.94 -2.44
N ARG A 10 -1.80 -8.30 -3.46
CA ARG A 10 -3.12 -7.66 -3.42
C ARG A 10 -4.04 -8.50 -4.29
N HIS A 11 -4.97 -9.20 -3.66
CA HIS A 11 -5.95 -10.02 -4.37
C HIS A 11 -6.80 -9.20 -5.34
N ALA A 12 -7.25 -9.89 -6.39
CA ALA A 12 -8.16 -9.35 -7.37
C ALA A 12 -9.44 -8.83 -6.70
N ARG A 13 -9.95 -7.70 -7.17
CA ARG A 13 -11.15 -7.08 -6.61
C ARG A 13 -11.88 -6.22 -7.64
N GLY A 14 -13.17 -5.98 -7.40
CA GLY A 14 -13.90 -4.93 -8.10
C GLY A 14 -13.44 -3.55 -7.65
N GLY A 15 -13.38 -2.61 -8.58
CA GLY A 15 -13.12 -1.19 -8.35
C GLY A 15 -14.08 -0.31 -9.12
N VAL A 16 -13.91 1.00 -8.96
CA VAL A 16 -14.64 2.03 -9.70
C VAL A 16 -13.62 2.88 -10.44
N ASN A 17 -13.92 3.25 -11.69
CA ASN A 17 -13.04 4.13 -12.44
C ASN A 17 -13.05 5.54 -11.80
N PRO A 18 -11.91 6.06 -11.30
CA PRO A 18 -11.87 7.37 -10.64
C PRO A 18 -12.19 8.52 -11.60
N GLN A 19 -12.00 8.35 -12.91
CA GLN A 19 -12.39 9.34 -13.92
C GLN A 19 -13.88 9.24 -14.31
N ARG A 20 -14.51 8.08 -14.09
CA ARG A 20 -15.91 7.79 -14.43
C ARG A 20 -16.58 6.99 -13.30
N PRO A 21 -17.10 7.66 -12.26
CA PRO A 21 -17.56 6.99 -11.04
C PRO A 21 -18.72 6.00 -11.21
N THR A 22 -19.42 6.03 -12.34
CA THR A 22 -20.50 5.08 -12.68
C THR A 22 -19.99 3.77 -13.28
N GLU A 23 -18.72 3.72 -13.70
CA GLU A 23 -18.12 2.56 -14.35
C GLU A 23 -17.41 1.67 -13.33
N ARG A 24 -17.79 0.39 -13.30
CA ARG A 24 -17.13 -0.65 -12.49
C ARG A 24 -16.02 -1.30 -13.30
N ILE A 25 -14.87 -1.49 -12.67
CA ILE A 25 -13.68 -2.10 -13.29
C ILE A 25 -13.21 -3.31 -12.49
N GLN A 26 -12.65 -4.31 -13.17
CA GLN A 26 -12.00 -5.44 -12.52
C GLN A 26 -10.52 -5.13 -12.33
N ILE A 27 -10.01 -5.22 -11.10
CA ILE A 27 -8.60 -5.01 -10.79
C ILE A 27 -7.96 -6.39 -10.56
N PRO A 28 -6.95 -6.78 -11.35
CA PRO A 28 -6.30 -8.08 -11.23
C PRO A 28 -5.45 -8.19 -9.96
N GLU A 29 -5.06 -9.42 -9.61
CA GLU A 29 -4.11 -9.65 -8.53
C GLU A 29 -2.72 -9.15 -8.93
N VAL A 30 -2.08 -8.41 -8.02
CA VAL A 30 -0.77 -7.82 -8.24
C VAL A 30 0.09 -7.86 -6.98
N THR A 31 1.40 -7.98 -7.16
CA THR A 31 2.38 -7.85 -6.08
C THR A 31 2.80 -6.38 -5.96
N VAL A 32 2.72 -5.83 -4.76
CA VAL A 32 3.13 -4.45 -4.47
C VAL A 32 4.22 -4.43 -3.40
N ALA A 33 5.12 -3.44 -3.49
CA ALA A 33 6.07 -3.17 -2.42
C ALA A 33 5.37 -2.49 -1.24
N LYS A 34 5.63 -2.97 -0.03
CA LYS A 34 5.17 -2.39 1.23
C LYS A 34 6.38 -2.10 2.11
N PHE A 35 6.43 -0.90 2.67
CA PHE A 35 7.44 -0.54 3.67
C PHE A 35 6.92 -0.81 5.09
N LYS A 36 7.72 -1.50 5.91
CA LYS A 36 7.50 -1.67 7.34
C LYS A 36 8.49 -0.80 8.10
N THR A 37 7.96 0.23 8.76
CA THR A 37 8.75 1.20 9.51
C THR A 37 9.42 0.58 10.75
N GLY A 38 10.72 0.81 10.89
CA GLY A 38 11.52 0.38 12.04
C GLY A 38 11.42 1.35 13.23
N LYS A 39 11.91 0.89 14.40
CA LYS A 39 11.86 1.66 15.66
C LYS A 39 12.51 3.04 15.53
N THR A 40 13.69 3.11 14.93
CA THR A 40 14.47 4.36 14.80
C THR A 40 13.69 5.47 14.08
N LEU A 41 13.00 5.15 12.97
CA LEU A 41 12.20 6.13 12.23
C LEU A 41 10.93 6.52 13.01
N LYS A 42 10.30 5.57 13.71
CA LYS A 42 9.13 5.87 14.54
C LYS A 42 9.48 6.80 15.71
N ASP A 43 10.60 6.54 16.37
CA ASP A 43 11.04 7.32 17.53
C ASP A 43 11.44 8.75 17.10
N ALA A 44 12.11 8.90 15.96
CA ALA A 44 12.46 10.21 15.39
C ALA A 44 11.23 11.08 15.06
N LEU A 45 10.08 10.46 14.76
CA LEU A 45 8.85 11.19 14.42
C LEU A 45 7.99 11.53 15.64
N LYS A 46 8.11 10.79 16.75
CA LYS A 46 7.32 11.01 17.98
C LYS A 46 7.77 12.21 18.80
N GLY A 47 8.98 12.72 18.56
CA GLY A 47 9.51 13.94 19.19
C GLY A 47 9.12 15.24 18.47
N LYS A 48 8.18 15.17 17.51
CA LYS A 48 7.54 16.31 16.87
C LYS A 48 6.08 16.39 17.28
#